data_AF-E0U3A0-F1
#
_entry.id   AF-E0U3A0-F1
#
_cell.length_a   1.000
_cell.length_b   1.000
_cell.length_c   1.000
_cell.angle_alpha   90.00
_cell.angle_beta   90.00
_cell.angle_gamma   90.00
#
_symmetry.space_group_name_H-M   'P 1'
#
loop_
_entity.id
_entity.type
_entity.pdbx_description
1 polymer ?
#
loop_
_entity_poly.entity_id
_entity_poly.type
_entity_poly.pdbx_seq_one_letter_code
_entity_poly.pdbx_strand_id
1 'polypeptide(L)'
;MDDHAYTKDLQPTVENLSKAVYTVNRHAKTAPNPKYLYLLKKRALQKLVKEGKGKKIGLHFSKNPRFSQQQSDVLISIGDYYFHMPPTKEDFEHLPHLGTLNQSYRNPKAQMSLTKAKHLLQKYVGMKEKPLVPNRQQPAYHKPVFKKLGESYF
;
A
#
# COMPACT_ATOMS: atom_id res chain seq x y z
N MET A 1 -3.70 -0.19 26.67
CA MET A 1 -2.31 -0.05 27.17
C MET A 1 -1.45 0.14 25.94
N ASP A 2 -1.11 1.38 25.64
CA ASP A 2 -0.37 1.72 24.43
C ASP A 2 1.13 1.53 24.70
N ASP A 3 1.68 0.41 24.22
CA ASP A 3 3.12 0.11 24.21
C ASP A 3 3.87 1.05 23.24
N HIS A 4 3.87 2.35 23.53
CA HIS A 4 4.73 3.34 22.90
C HIS A 4 6.15 3.34 23.51
N ALA A 5 6.58 2.21 24.08
CA ALA A 5 7.88 2.05 24.70
C ALA A 5 9.02 2.31 23.70
N TYR A 6 9.55 3.54 23.78
CA TYR A 6 10.92 3.93 23.45
C TYR A 6 11.50 3.32 22.16
N THR A 7 10.77 3.38 21.05
CA THR A 7 11.42 3.17 19.75
C THR A 7 12.24 4.41 19.44
N LYS A 8 13.56 4.32 19.63
CA LYS A 8 14.52 5.34 19.17
C LYS A 8 14.11 5.78 17.75
N ASP A 9 13.78 7.06 17.60
CA ASP A 9 13.26 7.60 16.36
C ASP A 9 14.25 7.33 15.22
N LEU A 10 13.87 6.43 14.31
CA LEU A 10 14.67 6.18 13.13
C LEU A 10 14.64 7.43 12.26
N GLN A 11 15.83 7.88 11.86
CA GLN A 11 15.94 8.98 10.92
C GLN A 11 15.38 8.56 9.55
N PRO A 12 14.62 9.42 8.86
CA PRO A 12 14.01 9.11 7.57
C PRO A 12 15.03 9.20 6.42
N THR A 13 16.08 8.39 6.49
CA THR A 13 17.07 8.20 5.43
C THR A 13 16.48 7.37 4.28
N VAL A 14 17.03 7.49 3.07
CA VAL A 14 16.56 6.71 1.89
C VAL A 14 16.60 5.21 2.16
N GLU A 15 17.65 4.74 2.84
CA GLU A 15 17.81 3.34 3.24
C GLU A 15 16.72 2.90 4.25
N ASN A 16 16.46 3.69 5.29
CA ASN A 16 15.43 3.35 6.27
C ASN A 16 14.03 3.38 5.67
N LEU A 17 13.76 4.36 4.80
CA LEU A 17 12.47 4.50 4.12
C LEU A 17 12.23 3.35 3.13
N SER A 18 13.23 2.97 2.33
CA SER A 18 13.13 1.84 1.41
C SER A 18 12.91 0.51 2.16
N LYS A 19 13.66 0.24 3.23
CA LYS A 19 13.42 -0.90 4.14
C LYS A 19 12.01 -0.87 4.73
N ALA A 20 11.54 0.29 5.18
CA ALA A 20 10.20 0.43 5.76
C ALA A 20 9.09 0.18 4.74
N VAL A 21 9.21 0.71 3.53
CA VAL A 21 8.26 0.45 2.42
C VAL A 21 8.24 -1.04 2.08
N TYR A 22 9.40 -1.69 2.01
CA TYR A 22 9.52 -3.13 1.78
C TYR A 22 8.82 -3.94 2.88
N THR A 23 9.11 -3.63 4.15
CA THR A 23 8.47 -4.28 5.29
C THR A 23 6.96 -4.09 5.28
N VAL A 24 6.45 -2.87 5.07
CA VAL A 24 5.00 -2.63 5.00
C VAL A 24 4.36 -3.42 3.86
N ASN A 25 4.98 -3.46 2.68
CA ASN A 25 4.47 -4.22 1.54
C ASN A 25 4.40 -5.73 1.82
N ARG A 26 5.41 -6.28 2.50
CA ARG A 26 5.45 -7.71 2.89
C ARG A 26 4.27 -8.08 3.80
N HIS A 27 3.87 -7.19 4.71
CA HIS A 27 2.81 -7.45 5.67
C HIS A 27 1.42 -6.94 5.23
N ALA A 28 1.33 -6.21 4.12
CA ALA A 28 0.09 -5.57 3.68
C ALA A 28 -1.05 -6.57 3.39
N LYS A 29 -0.75 -7.83 3.08
CA LYS A 29 -1.76 -8.87 2.81
C LYS A 29 -2.27 -9.57 4.06
N THR A 30 -1.52 -9.52 5.16
CA THR A 30 -1.82 -10.27 6.40
C THR A 30 -2.14 -9.36 7.58
N ALA A 31 -2.00 -8.03 7.43
CA ALA A 31 -2.30 -7.09 8.49
C ALA A 31 -3.81 -6.94 8.72
N PRO A 32 -4.26 -6.62 9.96
CA PRO A 32 -5.66 -6.35 10.26
C PRO A 32 -6.28 -5.20 9.43
N ASN A 33 -5.46 -4.21 9.04
CA ASN A 33 -5.88 -3.08 8.23
C ASN A 33 -5.06 -2.98 6.93
N PRO A 34 -5.31 -3.85 5.93
CA PRO A 34 -4.52 -3.91 4.71
C PRO A 34 -4.67 -2.63 3.87
N LYS A 35 -5.88 -2.04 3.84
CA LYS A 35 -6.18 -0.80 3.10
C LYS A 35 -5.29 0.36 3.55
N TYR A 36 -5.12 0.53 4.86
CA TYR A 36 -4.27 1.57 5.41
C TYR A 36 -2.80 1.38 5.02
N LEU A 37 -2.27 0.16 5.11
CA LEU A 37 -0.87 -0.12 4.73
C LEU A 37 -0.61 0.12 3.24
N TYR A 38 -1.54 -0.23 2.35
CA TYR A 38 -1.42 0.11 0.93
C TYR A 38 -1.43 1.62 0.68
N LEU A 39 -2.29 2.36 1.38
CA LEU A 39 -2.33 3.83 1.29
C LEU A 39 -1.02 4.44 1.78
N LEU A 40 -0.50 3.97 2.91
CA LEU A 40 0.74 4.45 3.52
C LEU A 40 1.93 4.19 2.57
N LYS A 41 2.04 2.98 2.02
CA LYS A 41 3.02 2.62 0.97
C LYS A 41 2.92 3.57 -0.22
N LYS A 42 1.71 3.73 -0.79
CA LYS A 42 1.48 4.56 -1.98
C LYS A 42 1.97 5.99 -1.75
N ARG A 43 1.54 6.62 -0.65
CA ARG A 43 1.87 8.01 -0.37
C ARG A 43 3.34 8.20 -0.01
N ALA A 44 3.98 7.21 0.65
CA ALA A 44 5.42 7.22 0.87
C ALA A 44 6.21 7.19 -0.45
N LEU A 45 5.86 6.30 -1.38
CA LEU A 45 6.49 6.22 -2.70
C LEU A 45 6.31 7.52 -3.49
N GLN A 46 5.10 8.08 -3.51
CA GLN A 46 4.84 9.36 -4.17
C GLN A 46 5.69 10.51 -3.60
N LYS A 47 5.81 10.58 -2.27
CA LYS A 47 6.62 11.60 -1.59
C LYS A 47 8.12 11.41 -1.89
N LEU A 48 8.61 10.16 -1.86
CA LEU A 48 10.01 9.83 -2.19
C LEU A 48 10.38 10.24 -3.62
N VAL A 49 9.50 9.97 -4.60
CA VAL A 49 9.71 10.38 -5.99
C VAL A 49 9.67 11.91 -6.12
N LYS A 50 8.71 12.58 -5.46
CA LYS A 50 8.60 14.04 -5.46
C LYS A 50 9.83 14.73 -4.84
N GLU A 51 10.42 14.14 -3.81
CA GLU A 51 11.64 14.64 -3.15
C GLU A 51 12.93 14.27 -3.90
N GLY A 52 12.85 13.60 -5.05
CA GLY A 52 14.03 13.15 -5.80
C GLY A 52 14.82 12.00 -5.16
N LYS A 53 14.28 11.40 -4.09
CA LYS A 53 14.88 10.25 -3.38
C LYS A 53 14.59 8.91 -4.06
N GLY A 54 13.65 8.88 -5.00
CA GLY A 54 13.31 7.73 -5.81
C GLY A 54 13.16 8.11 -7.27
N LYS A 55 13.46 7.18 -8.18
CA LYS A 55 13.39 7.39 -9.62
C LYS A 55 12.41 6.42 -10.25
N LYS A 56 11.52 6.92 -11.11
CA LYS A 56 10.72 6.08 -12.00
C LYS A 56 11.63 5.58 -13.12
N ILE A 57 11.78 4.27 -13.25
CA ILE A 57 12.73 3.64 -14.17
C ILE A 57 12.06 3.32 -15.51
N GLY A 58 10.82 2.81 -15.46
CA GLY A 58 10.12 2.34 -16.64
C GLY A 58 8.80 1.65 -16.30
N LEU A 59 8.15 1.12 -17.32
CA LEU A 59 6.91 0.36 -17.21
C LEU A 59 7.17 -1.13 -17.41
N HIS A 60 6.61 -1.98 -16.55
CA HIS A 60 6.56 -3.42 -16.75
C HIS A 60 5.14 -3.88 -17.01
N PHE A 61 4.96 -4.96 -17.78
CA PHE A 61 3.66 -5.62 -17.81
C PHE A 61 3.32 -6.20 -16.44
N SER A 62 2.11 -5.91 -15.96
CA SER A 62 1.54 -6.47 -14.74
C SER A 62 1.35 -7.98 -14.90
N LYS A 63 1.78 -8.75 -13.90
CA LYS A 63 1.66 -10.22 -13.93
C LYS A 63 0.20 -10.71 -13.95
N ASN A 64 -0.71 -9.95 -13.31
CA ASN A 64 -2.11 -10.32 -13.14
C ASN A 64 -3.04 -9.17 -13.58
N PRO A 65 -3.23 -8.94 -14.89
CA PRO A 65 -3.98 -7.78 -15.41
C PRO A 65 -5.52 -7.92 -15.29
N ARG A 66 -6.00 -8.98 -14.62
CA ARG A 66 -7.41 -9.33 -14.39
C ARG A 66 -8.24 -9.29 -15.69
N PHE A 67 -8.97 -8.19 -15.92
CA PHE A 67 -9.89 -8.01 -17.05
C PHE A 67 -9.25 -7.30 -18.23
N SER A 68 -8.07 -6.68 -18.04
CA SER A 68 -7.31 -6.12 -19.15
C SER A 68 -6.40 -7.20 -19.73
N GLN A 69 -6.29 -7.27 -21.05
CA GLN A 69 -5.33 -8.16 -21.69
C GLN A 69 -3.89 -7.64 -21.52
N GLN A 70 -3.72 -6.31 -21.41
CA GLN A 70 -2.44 -5.66 -21.17
C GLN A 70 -2.62 -4.54 -20.14
N GLN A 71 -1.97 -4.70 -18.99
CA GLN A 71 -1.85 -3.67 -17.96
C GLN A 71 -0.37 -3.54 -17.63
N SER A 72 0.08 -2.31 -17.37
CA SER A 72 1.46 -2.04 -16.96
C SER A 72 1.51 -1.44 -15.55
N ASP A 73 2.64 -1.64 -14.87
CA ASP A 73 2.99 -1.06 -13.58
C ASP A 73 4.29 -0.25 -13.72
N VAL A 74 4.38 0.88 -13.03
CA VAL A 74 5.61 1.68 -13.00
C VAL A 74 6.60 1.06 -12.03
N LEU A 75 7.80 0.81 -12.50
CA LEU A 75 8.95 0.43 -11.70
C LEU A 75 9.61 1.68 -11.11
N ILE A 76 9.77 1.70 -9.79
CA ILE A 76 10.46 2.76 -9.05
C ILE A 76 11.69 2.17 -8.37
N SER A 77 12.86 2.80 -8.51
CA SER A 77 14.05 2.49 -7.71
C SER A 77 14.21 3.48 -6.55
N ILE A 78 14.48 2.97 -5.34
CA ILE A 78 14.72 3.76 -4.13
C ILE A 78 15.83 3.07 -3.33
N GLY A 79 17.04 3.64 -3.34
CA GLY A 79 18.23 2.93 -2.85
C GLY A 79 18.37 1.58 -3.56
N ASP A 80 18.59 0.52 -2.78
CA ASP A 80 18.74 -0.85 -3.28
C ASP A 80 17.40 -1.59 -3.49
N TYR A 81 16.27 -0.86 -3.46
CA TYR A 81 14.94 -1.46 -3.54
C TYR A 81 14.19 -1.00 -4.78
N TYR A 82 13.43 -1.93 -5.34
CA TYR A 82 12.52 -1.69 -6.44
C TYR A 82 11.07 -1.93 -6.02
N PHE A 83 10.18 -1.04 -6.43
CA PHE A 83 8.76 -1.09 -6.10
C PHE A 83 7.91 -0.87 -7.35
N HIS A 84 6.70 -1.44 -7.33
CA HIS A 84 5.69 -1.20 -8.35
C HIS A 84 4.60 -0.28 -7.82
N MET A 85 4.16 0.66 -8.66
CA MET A 85 2.98 1.51 -8.45
C MET A 85 2.08 1.51 -9.68
N PRO A 86 0.78 1.78 -9.51
CA PRO A 86 -0.11 2.00 -10.65
C PRO A 86 0.41 3.17 -11.51
N PRO A 87 0.43 3.05 -12.84
CA PRO A 87 0.90 4.09 -13.74
C PRO A 87 -0.06 5.28 -13.81
N THR A 88 0.47 6.46 -14.13
CA THR A 88 -0.32 7.62 -14.57
C THR A 88 -0.24 7.78 -16.08
N LYS A 89 -1.04 8.70 -16.66
CA LYS A 89 -0.97 9.02 -18.09
C LYS A 89 0.42 9.51 -18.50
N GLU A 90 1.00 10.41 -17.72
CA GLU A 90 2.34 10.95 -17.92
C GLU A 90 3.43 9.85 -17.91
N ASP A 91 3.23 8.79 -17.13
CA ASP A 91 4.17 7.67 -17.09
C ASP A 91 4.24 6.93 -18.43
N PHE A 92 3.12 6.78 -19.13
CA PHE A 92 3.10 6.18 -20.46
C PHE A 92 3.71 7.08 -21.54
N GLU A 93 3.66 8.39 -21.35
CA GLU A 93 4.22 9.37 -22.29
C GLU A 93 5.75 9.48 -22.17
N HIS A 94 6.29 9.39 -20.95
CA HIS A 94 7.69 9.72 -20.68
C HIS A 94 8.59 8.52 -20.31
N LEU A 95 8.02 7.39 -19.89
CA LEU A 95 8.80 6.24 -19.44
C LEU A 95 8.88 5.15 -20.51
N PRO A 96 10.05 4.52 -20.70
CA PRO A 96 10.17 3.39 -21.61
C PRO A 96 9.43 2.17 -21.05
N HIS A 97 8.90 1.34 -21.95
CA HIS A 97 8.37 0.03 -21.59
C HIS A 97 9.52 -0.99 -21.53
N LEU A 98 9.76 -1.56 -20.35
CA LEU A 98 10.83 -2.50 -20.05
C LEU A 98 10.45 -3.96 -20.35
N GLY A 99 9.21 -4.20 -20.78
CA GLY A 99 8.71 -5.51 -21.15
C GLY A 99 8.16 -6.30 -19.97
N THR A 100 8.42 -7.60 -19.94
CA THR A 100 7.98 -8.48 -18.87
C THR A 100 8.94 -8.42 -17.67
N LEU A 101 8.40 -8.65 -16.48
CA LEU A 101 9.18 -8.57 -15.24
C LEU A 101 10.34 -9.57 -15.23
N ASN A 102 11.57 -9.07 -15.20
CA ASN A 102 12.76 -9.91 -14.98
C ASN A 102 12.75 -10.47 -13.55
N GLN A 103 12.71 -11.79 -13.40
CA GLN A 103 12.62 -12.46 -12.11
C GLN A 103 13.97 -12.63 -11.39
N SER A 104 15.07 -12.27 -12.05
CA SER A 104 16.44 -12.46 -11.55
C SER A 104 16.74 -11.54 -10.35
N TYR A 105 16.15 -10.34 -10.33
CA TYR A 105 16.37 -9.39 -9.24
C TYR A 105 15.38 -9.58 -8.09
N ARG A 106 15.89 -9.56 -6.86
CA ARG A 106 15.09 -9.56 -5.64
C ARG A 106 15.55 -8.46 -4.71
N ASN A 107 14.59 -7.71 -4.17
CA ASN A 107 14.86 -6.74 -3.12
C ASN A 107 15.60 -7.38 -1.93
N PRO A 108 16.62 -6.72 -1.37
CA PRO A 108 17.36 -7.25 -0.23
C PRO A 108 16.45 -7.40 1.00
N LYS A 109 16.69 -8.43 1.81
CA LYS A 109 15.90 -8.69 3.01
C LYS A 109 16.12 -7.57 4.03
N ALA A 110 15.03 -7.00 4.55
CA ALA A 110 15.08 -5.98 5.59
C ALA A 110 14.80 -6.59 6.98
N GLN A 111 15.66 -6.29 7.96
CA GLN A 111 15.43 -6.57 9.38
C GLN A 111 14.74 -5.37 10.04
N MET A 112 13.43 -5.21 9.80
CA MET A 112 12.63 -4.13 10.40
C MET A 112 11.24 -4.65 10.75
N SER A 113 10.79 -4.42 12.00
CA SER A 113 9.45 -4.80 12.44
C SER A 113 8.38 -3.95 11.75
N LEU A 114 7.18 -4.52 11.59
CA LEU A 114 6.05 -3.80 10.99
C LEU A 114 5.70 -2.52 11.76
N THR A 115 5.72 -2.57 13.10
CA THR A 115 5.41 -1.41 13.95
C THR A 115 6.39 -0.26 13.70
N LYS A 116 7.70 -0.56 13.66
CA LYS A 116 8.74 0.45 13.38
C LYS A 116 8.62 1.00 11.96
N ALA A 117 8.43 0.14 10.96
CA ALA A 117 8.24 0.54 9.57
C ALA A 117 7.00 1.44 9.40
N LYS A 118 5.88 1.06 10.03
CA LYS A 118 4.64 1.83 10.01
C LYS A 118 4.84 3.20 10.65
N HIS A 119 5.44 3.26 11.83
CA HIS A 119 5.69 4.52 12.53
C HIS A 119 6.60 5.45 11.73
N LEU A 120 7.69 4.91 11.16
CA LEU A 120 8.61 5.69 10.33
C LEU A 120 7.91 6.30 9.12
N LEU A 121 7.12 5.50 8.38
CA LEU A 121 6.37 6.00 7.23
C LEU A 121 5.25 6.96 7.64
N GLN A 122 4.58 6.72 8.78
CA GLN A 122 3.56 7.62 9.31
C GLN A 122 4.13 9.00 9.60
N LYS A 123 5.28 9.06 10.27
CA LYS A 123 6.01 10.30 10.56
C LYS A 123 6.48 10.96 9.28
N TYR A 124 7.07 10.19 8.36
CA TYR A 124 7.58 10.71 7.10
C TYR A 124 6.48 11.29 6.21
N VAL A 125 5.33 10.62 6.07
CA VAL A 125 4.25 11.07 5.18
C VAL A 125 3.26 12.00 5.91
N GLY A 126 3.31 12.08 7.25
CA GLY A 126 2.40 12.93 8.05
C GLY A 126 0.99 12.34 8.17
N MET A 127 0.87 11.02 8.29
CA MET A 127 -0.42 10.31 8.37
C MET A 127 -0.55 9.54 9.66
N LYS A 128 -1.76 9.55 10.21
CA LYS A 128 -2.14 8.71 11.35
C LYS A 128 -3.16 7.68 10.91
N GLU A 129 -3.03 6.47 11.44
CA GLU A 129 -4.03 5.43 11.27
C GLU A 129 -5.27 5.82 12.08
N LYS A 130 -6.45 5.80 11.44
CA LYS A 130 -7.68 5.91 12.20
C LYS A 130 -7.86 4.59 12.96
N PRO A 131 -8.22 4.61 14.25
CA PRO A 131 -8.53 3.38 14.95
C PRO A 131 -9.61 2.64 14.15
N LEU A 132 -9.42 1.33 13.99
CA LEU A 132 -10.47 0.47 13.48
C LEU A 132 -11.60 0.57 14.51
N VAL A 133 -12.57 1.45 14.26
CA VAL A 133 -13.79 1.44 15.06
C VAL A 133 -14.33 0.02 14.92
N PRO A 134 -14.51 -0.73 16.02
CA PRO A 134 -15.26 -1.97 15.94
C PRO A 134 -16.58 -1.57 15.29
N ASN A 135 -16.87 -2.19 14.15
CA ASN A 135 -18.01 -1.90 13.30
C ASN A 135 -19.20 -1.56 14.21
N ARG A 136 -19.60 -0.27 14.26
CA ARG A 136 -20.77 0.13 15.04
C ARG A 136 -21.85 -0.83 14.62
N GLN A 137 -22.39 -1.55 15.61
CA GLN A 137 -23.39 -2.60 15.47
C GLN A 137 -24.18 -2.37 14.19
N GLN A 138 -23.95 -3.23 13.18
CA GLN A 138 -24.78 -3.20 11.99
C GLN A 138 -26.23 -3.18 12.50
N PRO A 139 -27.06 -2.21 12.06
CA PRO A 139 -28.43 -2.14 12.54
C PRO A 139 -29.01 -3.54 12.38
N ALA A 140 -29.56 -4.08 13.48
CA ALA A 140 -30.06 -5.45 13.52
C ALA A 140 -30.91 -5.66 12.27
N TYR A 141 -30.49 -6.60 11.42
CA TYR A 141 -31.14 -6.85 10.14
C TYR A 141 -32.61 -7.20 10.40
N HIS A 142 -33.49 -6.24 10.12
CA HIS A 142 -34.92 -6.46 10.26
C HIS A 142 -35.34 -7.24 9.02
N LYS A 143 -35.54 -8.56 9.20
CA LYS A 143 -36.02 -9.42 8.12
C LYS A 143 -37.33 -8.83 7.60
N PRO A 144 -37.47 -8.61 6.28
CA PRO A 144 -38.75 -8.20 5.72
C PRO A 144 -39.79 -9.28 6.05
N VAL A 145 -40.87 -8.87 6.72
CA VAL A 145 -42.01 -9.74 7.00
C VAL A 145 -42.87 -9.77 5.75
N PHE A 146 -42.84 -10.88 5.02
CA PHE A 146 -43.73 -11.10 3.89
C PHE A 146 -45.08 -11.60 4.41
N LYS A 147 -46.14 -10.80 4.27
CA LYS A 147 -47.52 -11.27 4.49
C LYS A 147 -47.94 -12.23 3.37
N LYS A 148 -48.90 -13.10 3.65
CA LYS A 148 -49.44 -14.01 2.64
C LYS A 148 -50.23 -13.22 1.59
N LEU A 149 -50.29 -13.76 0.37
CA LEU A 149 -51.02 -13.16 -0.73
C LEU A 149 -52.50 -12.98 -0.33
N GLY A 150 -52.99 -11.73 -0.32
CA GLY A 150 -54.37 -11.38 0.07
C GLY A 150 -54.52 -10.67 1.43
N GLU A 151 -53.45 -10.52 2.21
CA GLU A 151 -53.50 -9.77 3.47
C GLU A 151 -53.10 -8.29 3.28
N SER A 152 -53.91 -7.39 3.87
CA SER A 152 -53.64 -5.94 3.91
C SER A 152 -52.48 -5.60 4.85
N TYR A 153 -51.65 -4.62 4.48
CA TYR A 153 -50.57 -4.08 5.33
C TYR A 153 -51.02 -2.96 6.29
N PHE A 154 -52.28 -2.55 6.21
CA PHE A 154 -52.91 -1.53 7.08
C PHE A 154 -53.40 -2.11 8.40
#